data_AF-A0A336NHL2-F1
#
_entry.id   AF-A0A336NHL2-F1
#
_cell.length_a   1.000
_cell.length_b   1.000
_cell.length_c   1.000
_cell.angle_alpha   90.00
_cell.angle_beta   90.00
_cell.angle_gamma   90.00
#
_symmetry.space_group_name_H-M   'P 1'
#
loop_
_entity.id
_entity.type
_entity.pdbx_description
1 polymer ?
#
loop_
_entity_poly.entity_id
_entity_poly.type
_entity_poly.pdbx_seq_one_letter_code
_entity_poly.pdbx_strand_id
1 'polypeptide(L)' 'MRLISVVLIFIGLIGIVNPALFIAKGSGGGRWVFIVIFLLGILKIWPTIKKMKRHHDN' A
#
# COMPACT_ATOMS: atom_id res chain seq x y z
N MET A 1 -8.96 -6.09 -10.19
CA MET A 1 -8.22 -4.86 -9.78
C MET A 1 -8.17 -4.63 -8.27
N ARG A 2 -9.23 -4.95 -7.51
CA ARG A 2 -9.30 -4.72 -6.05
C ARG A 2 -8.30 -5.56 -5.23
N LEU A 3 -8.10 -6.83 -5.61
CA LEU A 3 -7.19 -7.75 -4.94
C LEU A 3 -5.73 -7.27 -4.94
N ILE A 4 -5.27 -6.71 -6.06
CA ILE A 4 -3.89 -6.24 -6.24
C ILE A 4 -3.59 -5.08 -5.30
N SER A 5 -4.55 -4.16 -5.12
CA SER A 5 -4.40 -3.05 -4.19
C SER A 5 -4.40 -3.52 -2.73
N VAL A 6 -5.22 -4.53 -2.39
CA VAL A 6 -5.21 -5.14 -1.06
C VAL A 6 -3.85 -5.80 -0.79
N VAL A 7 -3.35 -6.60 -1.73
CA VAL A 7 -2.03 -7.24 -1.63
C VAL A 7 -0.91 -6.21 -1.50
N LEU A 8 -0.95 -5.10 -2.24
CA LEU A 8 0.03 -4.01 -2.12
C LEU A 8 0.04 -3.39 -0.71
N ILE A 9 -1.15 -3.15 -0.14
CA ILE A 9 -1.31 -2.57 1.20
C ILE A 9 -0.74 -3.53 2.25
N PHE A 10 -1.03 -4.83 2.14
CA PHE A 10 -0.49 -5.84 3.06
C PHE A 10 1.03 -5.95 2.99
N ILE A 11 1.62 -5.95 1.79
CA ILE A 11 3.08 -6.00 1.61
C ILE A 11 3.74 -4.74 2.20
N GLY A 12 3.15 -3.56 1.95
CA GLY A 12 3.62 -2.31 2.55
C GLY A 12 3.55 -2.34 4.08
N LEU A 13 2.46 -2.85 4.65
CA LEU A 13 2.27 -2.94 6.10
C LEU A 13 3.29 -3.89 6.75
N ILE A 14 3.48 -5.09 6.18
CA ILE A 14 4.43 -6.09 6.69
C ILE A 14 5.87 -5.56 6.62
N GLY A 15 6.21 -4.84 5.54
CA GLY A 15 7.52 -4.22 5.40
C GLY A 15 7.76 -3.04 6.35
N ILE A 16 6.72 -2.36 6.82
CA ILE A 16 6.82 -1.33 7.88
C ILE A 16 7.01 -1.98 9.26
N VAL A 17 6.21 -3.01 9.58
CA VAL A 17 6.24 -3.69 10.89
C VAL A 17 7.53 -4.49 11.08
N ASN A 18 7.97 -5.19 10.04
CA ASN A 18 9.19 -5.98 10.08
C ASN A 18 10.03 -5.77 8.81
N PRO A 19 10.73 -4.63 8.70
CA PRO A 19 11.59 -4.35 7.56
C PRO A 19 12.73 -5.37 7.42
N ALA A 20 13.08 -6.07 8.51
CA ALA A 20 14.12 -7.09 8.50
C ALA A 20 13.74 -8.36 7.72
N LEU A 21 12.45 -8.61 7.46
CA LEU A 21 12.01 -9.71 6.59
C LEU A 21 12.41 -9.51 5.13
N PHE A 22 12.54 -8.25 4.71
CA PHE A 22 12.81 -7.91 3.32
C PHE A 22 14.20 -7.29 3.12
N ILE A 23 14.80 -6.71 4.16
CA ILE A 23 16.03 -5.93 4.02
C ILE A 23 17.02 -6.27 5.13
N ALA A 24 18.25 -6.59 4.72
CA ALA A 24 19.35 -6.94 5.61
C ALA A 24 19.69 -5.78 6.57
N LYS A 25 20.07 -6.15 7.80
CA LYS A 25 20.37 -5.25 8.92
C LYS A 25 21.43 -4.21 8.51
N GLY A 26 21.02 -2.97 8.25
CA GLY A 26 21.91 -1.86 7.88
C GLY A 26 21.42 -0.95 6.75
N SER A 27 20.42 -1.34 5.96
CA SER A 27 19.89 -0.48 4.89
C SER A 27 18.75 0.41 5.39
N GLY A 28 19.10 1.63 5.81
CA GLY A 28 18.15 2.66 6.25
C GLY A 28 17.15 3.10 5.18
N GLY A 29 17.51 2.95 3.89
CA GLY A 29 16.64 3.30 2.76
C GLY A 29 15.44 2.36 2.59
N GLY A 30 15.53 1.15 3.12
CA GLY A 30 14.53 0.12 2.95
C GLY A 30 13.14 0.43 3.49
N ARG A 31 13.09 1.10 4.64
CA ARG A 31 11.82 1.46 5.31
C ARG A 31 11.00 2.44 4.49
N TRP A 32 11.66 3.36 3.78
CA TRP A 32 11.00 4.35 2.93
C TRP A 32 10.33 3.72 1.71
N VAL A 33 10.90 2.65 1.17
CA VAL A 33 10.31 1.91 0.04
C VAL A 33 8.94 1.35 0.41
N PHE A 34 8.79 0.77 1.61
CA PHE A 34 7.50 0.24 2.07
C PHE A 34 6.44 1.32 2.30
N ILE A 35 6.86 2.49 2.79
CA ILE A 35 5.97 3.65 2.94
C ILE A 35 5.45 4.10 1.58
N VAL A 36 6.31 4.18 0.56
CA VAL A 36 5.92 4.55 -0.80
C VAL A 36 4.97 3.52 -1.42
N ILE A 37 5.24 2.23 -1.24
CA ILE A 37 4.37 1.13 -1.72
C ILE A 37 2.99 1.18 -1.07
N PHE A 38 2.95 1.40 0.25
CA PHE A 38 1.70 1.54 1.00
C PHE A 38 0.90 2.76 0.52
N LEU A 39 1.56 3.91 0.35
CA LEU A 39 0.92 5.14 -0.11
C LEU A 39 0.35 4.99 -1.53
N LEU A 40 1.09 4.34 -2.43
CA LEU A 40 0.63 4.01 -3.79
C LEU A 40 -0.59 3.06 -3.78
N GLY A 41 -0.60 2.08 -2.86
CA GLY A 41 -1.74 1.19 -2.66
C GLY A 41 -3.02 1.95 -2.29
N ILE A 42 -2.92 2.91 -1.37
CA ILE A 42 -4.03 3.79 -0.98
C ILE A 42 -4.42 4.73 -2.11
N LEU A 43 -3.47 5.40 -2.76
CA LEU A 43 -3.74 6.30 -3.89
C LEU A 43 -4.48 5.60 -5.03
N LYS A 44 -4.20 4.31 -5.27
CA LYS A 44 -4.89 3.50 -6.28
C LYS A 44 -6.29 3.05 -5.84
N ILE A 45 -6.51 2.84 -4.54
CA ILE A 45 -7.84 2.51 -4.00
C ILE A 45 -8.77 3.73 -3.97
N TRP A 46 -8.21 4.93 -3.76
CA TRP A 46 -8.94 6.20 -3.64
C TRP A 46 -9.90 6.50 -4.81
N PRO A 47 -9.48 6.48 -6.09
CA PRO A 47 -10.38 6.73 -7.21
C PRO A 47 -11.44 5.63 -7.34
N THR A 48 -11.15 4.40 -6.93
CA THR A 48 -12.11 3.28 -6.95
C THR A 48 -13.23 3.52 -5.94
N ILE A 49 -12.90 3.93 -4.71
CA ILE A 49 -13.88 4.30 -3.69
C ILE A 49 -14.69 5.52 -4.13
N LYS A 50 -14.03 6.54 -4.70
CA LYS A 50 -14.71 7.75 -5.21
C LYS A 50 -15.66 7.44 -6.37
N LYS A 51 -15.35 6.44 -7.21
CA LYS A 51 -16.24 5.98 -8.29
C LYS A 51 -17.47 5.22 -7.74
N MET A 52 -17.27 4.37 -6.72
CA MET A 52 -18.38 3.71 -6.02
C MET A 52 -19.32 4.71 -5.33
N LYS A 53 -18.76 5.74 -4.69
CA LYS A 53 -19.56 6.76 -3.98
C LYS A 53 -20.45 7.58 -4.94
N ARG A 54 -19.99 7.82 -6.18
CA ARG A 54 -20.78 8.48 -7.23
C ARG A 54 -21.94 7.65 -7.77
N HIS A 55 -21.91 6.33 -7.56
CA HIS A 55 -22.96 5.43 -8.06
C HIS A 55 -24.08 5.18 -7.03
N HIS A 56 -23.88 5.65 -5.80
CA HIS A 56 -24.86 5.58 -4.70
C HIS A 56 -25.62 6.90 -4.51
N ASP A 57 -25.29 7.91 -5.30
CA ASP A 57 -25.85 9.27 -5.25
C ASP A 57 -26.60 9.62 -6.56
N ASN A 58 -26.99 8.59 -7.32
CA ASN A 58 -27.82 8.67 -8.53
C ASN A 58 -28.98 7.68 -8.42
#